data_AF-A0A7W5P8V4-F1
#
_entry.id   AF-A0A7W5P8V4-F1
#
_cell.length_a   1.000
_cell.length_b   1.000
_cell.length_c   1.000
_cell.angle_alpha   90.00
_cell.angle_beta   90.00
_cell.angle_gamma   90.00
#
_symmetry.space_group_name_H-M   'P 1'
#
loop_
_entity.id
_entity.type
_entity.pdbx_description
1 polymer ?
#
loop_
_entity_poly.entity_id
_entity_poly.type
_entity_poly.pdbx_seq_one_letter_code
_entity_poly.pdbx_strand_id
1 'polypeptide(L)'
;MALLTRAITVEARTCAVVYRHGVRTGVLAAGRHRRPAGSTVVPVDLRERLLAVAPQDVPTADGASVRVTAAVRWSVTDPVAFVEVADDPEAVVYLATQVALREAL
;
A
#
# COMPACT_ATOMS: atom_id res chain seq x y z
N MET A 1 10.27 13.20 -38.27
CA MET A 1 10.51 13.30 -36.81
C MET A 1 9.73 12.21 -36.10
N ALA A 2 10.38 11.09 -35.76
CA ALA A 2 9.73 10.02 -35.01
C ALA A 2 9.64 10.45 -33.54
N LEU A 3 8.42 10.71 -33.06
CA LEU A 3 8.14 10.81 -31.63
C LEU A 3 8.50 9.44 -31.02
N LEU A 4 9.71 9.35 -30.46
CA LEU A 4 10.14 8.24 -29.60
C LEU A 4 9.14 8.15 -28.47
N THR A 5 8.13 7.33 -28.70
CA THR A 5 7.08 7.08 -27.74
C THR A 5 7.73 6.22 -26.67
N ARG A 6 8.15 6.86 -25.58
CA ARG A 6 8.74 6.16 -24.44
C ARG A 6 7.68 5.15 -23.97
N ALA A 7 8.04 3.87 -23.94
CA ALA A 7 7.16 2.83 -23.41
C ALA A 7 7.52 2.57 -21.95
N ILE A 8 6.56 2.10 -21.17
CA ILE A 8 6.78 1.57 -19.83
C ILE A 8 6.23 0.16 -19.74
N THR A 9 6.95 -0.71 -19.06
CA THR A 9 6.47 -2.05 -18.70
C THR A 9 6.09 -2.03 -17.23
N VAL A 10 4.87 -2.45 -16.94
CA VAL A 10 4.39 -2.71 -15.59
C VAL A 10 4.51 -4.21 -15.36
N GLU A 11 5.30 -4.58 -14.36
CA GLU A 11 5.56 -5.99 -14.05
C GLU A 11 4.30 -6.72 -13.60
N ALA A 12 4.31 -8.06 -13.72
CA ALA A 12 3.23 -8.89 -13.21
C ALA A 12 3.04 -8.70 -11.70
N ARG A 13 1.78 -8.75 -11.24
CA ARG A 13 1.36 -8.54 -9.84
C ARG A 13 1.64 -7.13 -9.30
N THR A 14 1.85 -6.18 -10.20
CA THR A 14 2.00 -4.76 -9.91
C THR A 14 1.03 -3.98 -10.79
N CYS A 15 0.60 -2.83 -10.33
CA CYS A 15 -0.02 -1.81 -11.17
C CYS A 15 0.75 -0.50 -11.04
N ALA A 16 0.41 0.50 -11.84
CA ALA A 16 1.05 1.80 -11.77
C ALA A 16 0.06 2.95 -11.80
N VAL A 17 0.10 3.81 -10.79
CA VAL A 17 -0.65 5.07 -10.78
C VAL A 17 0.15 6.10 -11.57
N VAL A 18 -0.48 6.72 -12.56
CA VAL A 18 0.19 7.63 -13.50
C VAL A 18 -0.28 9.04 -13.29
N TYR A 19 0.68 9.93 -13.08
CA TYR A 19 0.49 11.37 -13.00
C TYR A 19 1.08 12.02 -14.22
N ARG A 20 0.43 13.04 -14.78
CA ARG A 20 1.00 13.89 -15.83
C ARG A 20 0.97 15.33 -15.35
N HIS A 21 2.14 15.95 -15.24
CA HIS A 21 2.28 17.30 -14.67
C HIS A 21 1.56 17.45 -13.31
N GLY A 22 1.67 16.44 -12.44
CA GLY A 22 1.03 16.42 -11.13
C GLY A 22 -0.44 15.97 -11.09
N VAL A 23 -1.10 15.80 -12.23
CA VAL A 23 -2.51 15.37 -12.28
C VAL A 23 -2.62 13.86 -12.50
N ARG A 24 -3.38 13.15 -11.67
CA ARG A 24 -3.64 11.71 -11.84
C ARG A 24 -4.40 11.50 -13.16
N THR A 25 -3.82 10.70 -14.05
CA THR A 25 -4.38 10.39 -15.37
C THR A 25 -4.96 8.98 -15.46
N GLY A 26 -4.58 8.08 -14.56
CA GLY A 26 -5.15 6.73 -14.50
C GLY A 26 -4.26 5.73 -13.78
N VAL A 27 -4.68 4.47 -13.84
CA VAL A 27 -3.95 3.31 -13.32
C VAL A 27 -3.69 2.35 -14.47
N LEU A 28 -2.44 1.92 -14.63
CA LEU A 28 -2.02 0.94 -15.63
C LEU A 28 -1.92 -0.44 -14.99
N ALA A 29 -2.56 -1.43 -15.59
CA ALA A 29 -2.39 -2.83 -15.24
C ALA A 29 -1.02 -3.37 -15.68
N ALA A 30 -0.68 -4.60 -15.28
CA ALA A 30 0.51 -5.29 -15.77
C ALA A 30 0.54 -5.35 -17.32
N GLY A 31 1.71 -5.19 -17.91
CA GLY A 31 1.91 -5.19 -19.36
C GLY A 31 2.65 -3.95 -19.87
N ARG A 32 2.72 -3.82 -21.20
CA ARG A 32 3.45 -2.74 -21.88
C ARG A 32 2.51 -1.62 -22.28
N HIS A 33 2.82 -0.41 -21.85
CA HIS A 33 2.00 0.78 -22.05
C HIS A 33 2.79 1.92 -22.69
N ARG A 34 2.05 2.81 -23.35
CA ARG A 34 2.58 4.08 -23.84
C ARG A 34 2.80 5.00 -22.64
N ARG A 35 4.01 5.56 -22.49
CA ARG A 35 4.32 6.56 -21.46
C ARG A 35 4.28 7.98 -22.07
N PRO A 36 3.28 8.80 -21.73
CA PRO A 36 3.24 10.19 -22.18
C PRO A 36 4.46 10.98 -21.67
N ALA A 37 4.88 11.99 -22.43
CA ALA A 37 5.90 12.92 -21.95
C ALA A 37 5.39 13.69 -20.70
N GLY A 38 6.30 13.94 -19.75
CA GLY A 38 5.97 14.62 -18.50
C GLY A 38 5.18 13.77 -17.50
N SER A 39 5.11 12.45 -17.70
CA SER A 39 4.44 11.55 -16.75
C SER A 39 5.38 11.08 -15.62
N THR A 40 4.87 11.07 -14.40
CA THR A 40 5.41 10.32 -13.25
C THR A 40 4.61 9.04 -13.09
N VAL A 41 5.30 7.94 -12.80
CA VAL A 41 4.69 6.62 -12.65
C VAL A 41 5.05 6.10 -11.27
N VAL A 42 4.04 5.79 -10.47
CA VAL A 42 4.19 5.24 -9.12
C VAL A 42 3.76 3.77 -9.16
N PRO A 43 4.70 2.81 -9.11
CA PRO A 43 4.36 1.40 -9.08
C PRO A 43 3.77 1.01 -7.71
N VAL A 44 2.75 0.17 -7.73
CA VAL A 44 2.08 -0.37 -6.54
C VAL A 44 2.04 -1.89 -6.67
N ASP A 45 2.71 -2.56 -5.75
CA ASP A 45 2.72 -4.02 -5.68
C ASP A 45 1.43 -4.53 -5.02
N LEU A 46 0.73 -5.42 -5.73
CA LEU A 46 -0.58 -5.96 -5.37
C LEU A 46 -0.48 -7.32 -4.65
N ARG A 47 0.73 -7.83 -4.44
CA ARG A 47 0.95 -9.08 -3.70
C ARG A 47 0.53 -8.92 -2.25
N GLU A 48 0.11 -10.03 -1.67
CA GLU A 48 -0.03 -10.15 -0.23
C GLU A 48 1.33 -9.95 0.46
N ARG A 49 1.31 -9.20 1.55
CA ARG A 49 2.44 -8.90 2.43
C ARG A 49 2.08 -9.28 3.86
N LEU A 50 3.11 -9.62 4.63
CA LEU A 50 2.98 -9.83 6.06
C LEU A 50 3.54 -8.63 6.80
N LEU A 51 2.76 -8.05 7.71
CA LEU A 51 3.18 -7.00 8.62
C LEU A 51 3.16 -7.53 10.04
N ALA A 52 4.32 -7.61 10.68
CA ALA A 52 4.45 -7.96 12.09
C ALA A 52 4.25 -6.71 12.95
N VAL A 53 3.43 -6.82 14.00
CA VAL A 53 3.15 -5.73 14.94
C VAL A 53 3.93 -5.97 16.23
N ALA A 54 4.55 -4.92 16.77
CA ALA A 54 5.33 -5.03 17.99
C ALA A 54 4.45 -5.49 19.18
N PRO A 55 5.01 -6.23 20.15
CA PRO A 55 4.26 -6.65 21.34
C PRO A 55 3.64 -5.46 22.06
N GLN A 56 2.41 -5.62 22.53
CA GLN A 56 1.75 -4.70 23.45
C GLN A 56 1.34 -5.40 24.73
N ASP A 57 1.51 -4.70 25.85
CA ASP A 57 1.07 -5.16 27.17
C ASP A 57 -0.34 -4.60 27.40
N VAL A 58 -1.34 -5.49 27.42
CA VAL A 58 -2.76 -5.13 27.56
C VAL A 58 -3.24 -5.55 28.96
N PRO A 59 -3.76 -4.61 29.77
CA PRO A 59 -4.29 -4.93 31.08
C PRO A 59 -5.62 -5.68 30.93
N THR A 60 -5.78 -6.73 31.72
CA THR A 60 -7.03 -7.49 31.81
C THR A 60 -7.86 -7.05 33.01
N ALA A 61 -9.17 -7.34 32.99
CA ALA A 61 -10.12 -6.88 34.01
C ALA A 61 -9.81 -7.39 35.44
N ASP A 62 -9.08 -8.50 35.55
CA ASP A 62 -8.62 -9.10 36.82
C ASP A 62 -7.31 -8.49 37.34
N GLY A 63 -6.76 -7.48 36.67
CA GLY A 63 -5.53 -6.78 37.07
C GLY A 63 -4.25 -7.46 36.61
N ALA A 64 -4.33 -8.55 35.85
CA ALA A 64 -3.17 -9.10 35.15
C ALA A 64 -2.84 -8.27 33.90
N SER A 65 -1.65 -8.51 33.33
CA SER A 65 -1.24 -7.93 32.06
C SER A 65 -0.84 -9.05 31.10
N VAL A 66 -1.40 -9.03 29.90
CA VAL A 66 -1.11 -10.00 28.84
C VAL A 66 -0.27 -9.32 27.78
N ARG A 67 0.87 -9.94 27.45
CA ARG A 67 1.70 -9.52 26.33
C ARG A 67 1.22 -10.20 25.05
N VAL A 68 0.81 -9.41 24.07
CA VAL A 68 0.23 -9.91 22.82
C VAL A 68 1.03 -9.41 21.63
N THR A 69 1.27 -10.30 20.67
CA THR A 69 1.83 -10.00 19.36
C THR A 69 0.85 -10.41 18.27
N ALA A 70 0.94 -9.78 17.11
CA ALA A 70 0.19 -10.19 15.93
C ALA A 70 1.00 -10.01 14.66
N ALA A 71 0.58 -10.72 13.62
CA ALA A 71 1.01 -10.45 12.27
C ALA A 71 -0.23 -10.45 11.36
N VAL A 72 -0.33 -9.45 10.48
CA VAL A 72 -1.45 -9.31 9.55
C VAL A 72 -1.00 -9.54 8.13
N ARG A 73 -1.80 -10.30 7.39
CA ARG A 73 -1.65 -10.48 5.95
C ARG A 73 -2.53 -9.45 5.26
N TRP A 74 -1.95 -8.64 4.39
CA TRP A 74 -2.67 -7.58 3.70
C TRP A 74 -2.19 -7.44 2.27
N SER A 75 -3.04 -6.88 1.41
CA SER A 75 -2.70 -6.57 0.02
C SER A 75 -3.40 -5.28 -0.39
N VAL A 76 -2.86 -4.60 -1.40
CA VAL A 76 -3.46 -3.38 -1.94
C VAL A 76 -4.57 -3.74 -2.92
N THR A 77 -5.81 -3.34 -2.62
CA THR A 77 -6.97 -3.51 -3.49
C THR A 77 -7.34 -2.23 -4.25
N ASP A 78 -7.08 -1.07 -3.64
CA ASP A 78 -7.21 0.25 -4.28
C ASP A 78 -5.83 0.93 -4.33
N PRO A 79 -5.15 0.91 -5.49
CA PRO A 79 -3.82 1.49 -5.63
C PRO A 79 -3.83 3.03 -5.63
N VAL A 80 -4.97 3.65 -5.94
CA VAL A 80 -5.09 5.11 -5.89
C VAL A 80 -5.17 5.55 -4.45
N ALA A 81 -6.04 4.91 -3.65
CA ALA A 81 -6.13 5.19 -2.22
C ALA A 81 -4.78 4.94 -1.52
N PHE A 82 -4.10 3.84 -1.87
CA PHE A 82 -2.78 3.52 -1.33
C PHE A 82 -1.73 4.62 -1.58
N VAL A 83 -1.79 5.32 -2.73
CA VAL A 83 -0.81 6.36 -3.08
C VAL A 83 -1.26 7.76 -2.62
N GLU A 84 -2.56 8.04 -2.59
CA GLU A 84 -3.08 9.41 -2.42
C GLU A 84 -3.66 9.70 -1.03
N VAL A 85 -4.07 8.69 -0.26
CA VAL A 85 -4.79 8.91 1.01
C VAL A 85 -3.86 8.97 2.21
N ALA A 86 -2.80 8.15 2.24
CA ALA A 86 -1.87 8.06 3.36
C ALA A 86 -0.43 8.25 2.87
N ASP A 87 0.34 9.06 3.60
CA ASP A 87 1.78 9.24 3.37
C ASP A 87 2.57 7.95 3.66
N ASP A 88 2.17 7.23 4.72
CA ASP A 88 2.66 5.90 5.06
C ASP A 88 1.47 4.93 5.26
N PRO A 89 1.05 4.22 4.20
CA PRO A 89 -0.04 3.25 4.29
C PRO A 89 0.27 2.07 5.22
N GLU A 90 1.54 1.66 5.35
CA GLU A 90 1.91 0.53 6.20
C GLU A 90 1.77 0.92 7.68
N ALA A 91 2.14 2.15 8.05
CA ALA A 91 1.90 2.68 9.40
C ALA A 91 0.41 2.77 9.74
N VAL A 92 -0.46 3.09 8.78
CA VAL A 92 -1.91 3.08 8.99
C VAL A 92 -2.42 1.67 9.30
N VAL A 93 -2.00 0.67 8.52
CA VAL A 93 -2.36 -0.75 8.78
C VAL A 93 -1.80 -1.23 10.13
N TYR A 94 -0.58 -0.84 10.46
CA TYR A 94 0.07 -1.14 11.74
C TYR A 94 -0.75 -0.61 12.91
N LEU A 95 -1.10 0.68 12.89
CA LEU A 95 -1.86 1.33 13.95
C LEU A 95 -3.26 0.73 14.07
N ALA A 96 -3.95 0.51 12.94
CA ALA A 96 -5.26 -0.12 12.93
C ALA A 96 -5.23 -1.50 13.59
N THR A 97 -4.17 -2.28 13.32
CA THR A 97 -3.98 -3.59 13.96
C THR A 97 -3.73 -3.46 15.46
N GLN A 98 -2.88 -2.52 15.89
CA GLN A 98 -2.63 -2.30 17.33
C GLN A 98 -3.92 -1.94 18.09
N VAL A 99 -4.73 -1.04 17.53
CA VAL A 99 -6.01 -0.63 18.13
C VAL A 99 -6.98 -1.81 18.19
N ALA A 100 -7.16 -2.54 17.07
CA ALA A 100 -8.08 -3.68 17.02
C ALA A 100 -7.71 -4.78 18.02
N LEU A 101 -6.42 -5.08 18.18
CA LEU A 101 -5.94 -6.03 19.18
C LEU A 101 -6.22 -5.57 20.62
N ARG A 102 -6.14 -4.27 20.88
CA ARG A 102 -6.41 -3.70 22.19
C ARG A 102 -7.90 -3.76 22.54
N GLU A 103 -8.77 -3.55 21.56
CA GLU A 103 -10.23 -3.57 21.74
C GLU A 103 -10.80 -4.99 21.89
N ALA A 104 -10.09 -6.00 21.39
CA ALA A 104 -10.53 -7.40 21.43
C ALA A 104 -10.23 -8.12 22.77
N LEU A 105 -9.51 -7.48 23.69
CA LEU A 105 -9.03 -8.03 24.96
C LEU A 105 -9.55 -7.24 26.15
#